data_AF-A0A3A0DU34-F1
#
_entry.id   AF-A0A3A0DU34-F1
#
_cell.length_a   1.000
_cell.length_b   1.000
_cell.length_c   1.000
_cell.angle_alpha   90.00
_cell.angle_beta   90.00
_cell.angle_gamma   90.00
#
_symmetry.space_group_name_H-M   'P 1'
#
loop_
_entity.id
_entity.type
_entity.pdbx_description
1 polymer ?
#
loop_
_entity_poly.entity_id
_entity_poly.type
_entity_poly.pdbx_seq_one_letter_code
_entity_poly.pdbx_strand_id
1 'polypeptide(L)'
;MFAAPLPTKSDEHTDSKDAGFFAPSEIKWQEGPRSIPPGAKLAVLDGDPSKEGPFVMRLRLPDGYSIPPHTHPKTERLTVITGTFNIAMGETPDKKSARKRHERPAIFFHRRSVFFLDG
;
A
#
# COMPACT_ATOMS: atom_id res chain seq x y z
N MET A 1 24.86 50.33 18.11
CA MET A 1 23.81 49.31 18.34
C MET A 1 23.95 48.28 17.22
N PHE A 2 24.39 47.06 17.52
CA PHE A 2 24.53 45.98 16.53
C PHE A 2 23.40 44.97 16.76
N ALA A 3 22.64 44.65 15.72
CA ALA A 3 21.63 43.61 15.76
C ALA A 3 22.31 42.23 15.79
N ALA A 4 21.86 41.35 16.68
CA ALA A 4 22.28 39.96 16.70
C ALA A 4 21.62 39.18 15.54
N PRO A 5 22.32 38.22 14.91
CA PRO A 5 21.72 37.35 13.91
C PRO A 5 20.73 36.37 14.57
N LEU A 6 19.61 36.12 13.90
CA LEU A 6 18.62 35.13 14.33
C LEU A 6 19.21 33.71 14.28
N PRO A 7 18.89 32.84 15.25
CA PRO A 7 19.30 31.45 15.18
C PRO A 7 18.51 30.72 14.09
N THR A 8 19.17 30.37 12.98
CA THR A 8 18.64 29.36 12.06
C THR A 8 18.94 27.99 12.68
N LYS A 9 18.01 27.47 13.48
CA LYS A 9 17.99 26.03 13.73
C LYS A 9 17.49 25.40 12.45
N SER A 10 18.45 24.87 11.69
CA SER A 10 18.23 23.90 10.64
C SER A 10 17.19 22.88 11.10
N ASP A 11 16.06 22.84 10.41
CA ASP A 11 15.16 21.70 10.50
C ASP A 11 15.99 20.45 10.19
N GLU A 12 16.13 19.58 11.20
CA GLU A 12 16.68 18.25 11.06
C GLU A 12 15.77 17.44 10.13
N HIS A 13 16.06 17.53 8.83
CA HIS A 13 15.68 16.49 7.88
C HIS A 13 16.76 15.40 7.90
N THR A 14 16.66 14.50 8.88
CA THR A 14 17.33 13.19 8.92
C THR A 14 16.23 12.14 8.71
N ASP A 15 16.26 11.16 7.80
CA ASP A 15 17.17 10.75 6.75
C ASP A 15 16.32 10.66 5.47
N SER A 16 16.74 11.27 4.37
CA SER A 16 16.36 10.69 3.07
C SER A 16 17.20 9.43 2.95
N LYS A 17 16.61 8.28 3.31
CA LYS A 17 17.20 6.99 2.96
C LYS A 17 17.48 7.04 1.46
N ASP A 18 18.72 6.72 1.09
CA ASP A 18 19.20 6.70 -0.30
C ASP A 18 18.15 6.10 -1.24
N ALA A 19 18.11 6.58 -2.48
CA ALA A 19 17.21 6.03 -3.50
C ALA A 19 17.34 4.49 -3.56
N GLY A 20 16.33 3.79 -3.04
CA GLY A 20 16.33 2.35 -2.91
C GLY A 20 15.94 1.69 -4.22
N PHE A 21 16.88 0.96 -4.83
CA PHE A 21 16.59 0.04 -5.93
C PHE A 21 16.32 -1.35 -5.36
N PHE A 22 15.19 -1.96 -5.73
CA PHE A 22 14.83 -3.32 -5.35
C PHE A 22 14.75 -4.19 -6.60
N ALA A 23 15.76 -5.03 -6.83
CA ALA A 23 15.67 -6.01 -7.89
C ALA A 23 14.57 -7.03 -7.55
N PRO A 24 13.82 -7.58 -8.53
CA PRO A 24 12.77 -8.56 -8.25
C PRO A 24 13.21 -9.76 -7.40
N SER A 25 14.47 -10.19 -7.54
CA SER A 25 15.09 -11.28 -6.79
C SER A 25 15.41 -10.95 -5.33
N GLU A 26 15.49 -9.67 -4.97
CA GLU A 26 15.86 -9.21 -3.63
C GLU A 26 14.63 -8.98 -2.73
N ILE A 27 13.43 -9.08 -3.31
CA ILE A 27 12.18 -8.86 -2.59
C ILE A 27 11.98 -9.99 -1.58
N LYS A 28 12.05 -9.63 -0.30
CA LYS A 28 11.84 -10.54 0.83
C LYS A 28 10.36 -10.75 1.08
N TRP A 29 9.81 -11.79 0.46
CA TRP A 29 8.42 -12.20 0.67
C TRP A 29 8.24 -12.91 2.01
N GLN A 30 7.24 -12.48 2.76
CA GLN A 30 6.75 -13.10 3.97
C GLN A 30 5.28 -13.50 3.82
N GLU A 31 4.75 -14.25 4.78
CA GLU A 31 3.32 -14.51 4.84
C GLU A 31 2.53 -13.21 5.01
N GLY A 32 1.36 -13.16 4.38
CA GLY A 32 0.43 -12.06 4.55
C GLY A 32 -0.04 -11.93 6.00
N PRO A 33 -0.54 -10.75 6.39
CA PRO A 33 -1.02 -10.54 7.75
C PRO A 33 -2.20 -11.45 8.06
N ARG A 34 -2.37 -11.82 9.33
CA ARG A 34 -3.49 -12.65 9.80
C ARG A 34 -4.87 -11.99 9.62
N SER A 35 -4.90 -10.70 9.29
CA SER A 35 -6.13 -9.96 9.02
C SER A 35 -6.75 -10.26 7.65
N ILE A 36 -6.04 -10.97 6.76
CA ILE A 36 -6.56 -11.42 5.45
C ILE A 36 -6.51 -12.96 5.36
N PRO A 37 -7.28 -13.59 4.45
CA PRO A 37 -7.27 -15.04 4.30
C PRO A 37 -5.86 -15.62 4.07
N PRO A 38 -5.58 -16.86 4.47
CA PRO A 38 -4.27 -17.48 4.24
C PRO A 38 -3.94 -17.59 2.75
N GLY A 39 -2.65 -17.58 2.41
CA GLY A 39 -2.14 -17.76 1.04
C GLY A 39 -1.56 -16.51 0.38
N ALA A 40 -1.88 -15.32 0.90
CA ALA A 40 -1.22 -14.08 0.48
C ALA A 40 0.26 -14.06 0.90
N LYS A 41 1.08 -13.41 0.08
CA LYS A 41 2.46 -13.03 0.42
C LYS A 41 2.59 -11.51 0.41
N LEU A 42 3.41 -11.00 1.32
CA LEU A 42 3.66 -9.58 1.51
C LEU A 42 5.17 -9.30 1.49
N ALA A 43 5.58 -8.16 0.98
CA ALA A 43 6.95 -7.67 1.14
C ALA A 43 6.93 -6.17 1.40
N VAL A 44 7.55 -5.71 2.49
CA VAL A 44 7.75 -4.27 2.74
C VAL A 44 8.99 -3.83 1.99
N LEU A 45 8.87 -2.82 1.14
CA LEU A 45 9.97 -2.23 0.38
C LEU A 45 10.52 -0.99 1.07
N ASP A 46 9.65 -0.15 1.64
CA ASP A 46 10.06 1.05 2.36
C ASP A 46 9.09 1.38 3.50
N GLY A 47 9.59 2.07 4.52
CA GLY A 47 8.84 2.46 5.72
C GLY A 47 8.43 1.27 6.60
N ASP A 48 7.36 1.47 7.37
CA ASP A 48 6.79 0.47 8.28
C ASP A 48 5.25 0.64 8.34
N PRO A 49 4.46 -0.34 7.86
CA PRO A 49 3.01 -0.23 7.84
C PRO A 49 2.38 -0.13 9.24
N SER A 50 3.09 -0.54 10.29
CA SER A 50 2.64 -0.49 11.69
C SER A 50 2.88 0.85 12.38
N LYS A 51 3.67 1.74 11.77
CA LYS A 51 4.03 3.06 12.33
C LYS A 51 3.34 4.19 11.58
N GLU A 52 3.33 5.37 12.17
CA GLU A 52 2.94 6.59 11.46
C GLU A 52 3.93 6.92 10.33
N GLY A 53 3.42 7.46 9.23
CA GLY A 53 4.21 7.81 8.04
C GLY A 53 3.94 6.96 6.80
N PRO A 54 4.56 7.32 5.65
CA PRO A 54 4.41 6.61 4.39
C PRO A 54 5.15 5.27 4.42
N PHE A 55 4.63 4.29 3.67
CA PHE A 55 5.29 3.02 3.44
C PHE A 55 4.97 2.51 2.03
N VAL A 56 5.83 1.64 1.53
CA VAL A 56 5.64 0.94 0.26
C VAL A 56 5.74 -0.56 0.52
N MET A 57 4.75 -1.31 0.08
CA MET A 57 4.75 -2.76 0.15
C MET A 57 4.19 -3.38 -1.13
N ARG A 58 4.58 -4.62 -1.38
CA ARG A 58 3.98 -5.48 -2.41
C ARG A 58 3.12 -6.56 -1.78
N LEU A 59 2.04 -6.88 -2.48
CA LEU A 59 1.20 -8.03 -2.22
C LEU A 59 1.28 -8.96 -3.42
N ARG A 60 1.41 -10.26 -3.15
CA ARG A 60 1.22 -11.34 -4.13
C ARG A 60 0.09 -12.21 -3.61
N LEU A 61 -0.97 -12.28 -4.39
CA LEU A 61 -2.21 -12.94 -4.04
C LEU A 61 -2.40 -14.09 -5.02
N PRO A 62 -2.81 -15.29 -4.57
CA PRO A 62 -3.07 -16.41 -5.49
C PRO A 62 -4.27 -16.08 -6.38
N ASP A 63 -4.42 -16.84 -7.47
CA ASP A 63 -5.59 -16.69 -8.34
C ASP A 63 -6.89 -17.03 -7.59
N GLY A 64 -7.98 -16.33 -7.93
CA GLY A 64 -9.28 -16.42 -7.27
C GLY A 64 -9.32 -15.93 -5.81
N TYR A 65 -8.28 -15.23 -5.36
CA TYR A 65 -8.20 -14.77 -3.98
C TYR A 65 -9.15 -13.59 -3.70
N SER A 66 -9.86 -13.64 -2.58
CA SER A 66 -10.82 -12.60 -2.19
C SER A 66 -10.51 -12.13 -0.78
N ILE A 67 -10.34 -10.82 -0.61
CA ILE A 67 -10.20 -10.24 0.72
C ILE A 67 -11.59 -9.81 1.20
N PRO A 68 -12.05 -10.26 2.38
CA PRO A 68 -13.33 -9.83 2.93
C PRO A 68 -13.40 -8.31 3.07
N PRO A 69 -14.62 -7.73 3.08
CA PRO A 69 -14.78 -6.31 3.31
C PRO A 69 -14.06 -5.79 4.55
N HIS A 70 -13.27 -4.72 4.40
CA HIS A 70 -12.56 -4.11 5.53
C HIS A 70 -12.35 -2.59 5.33
N THR A 71 -11.71 -1.97 6.32
CA THR A 71 -11.47 -0.53 6.35
C THR A 71 -9.99 -0.26 6.55
N HIS A 72 -9.55 0.89 6.04
CA HIS A 72 -8.17 1.36 6.21
C HIS A 72 -8.20 2.70 6.95
N PRO A 73 -7.36 2.85 8.00
CA PRO A 73 -7.25 4.12 8.70
C PRO A 73 -6.45 5.16 7.88
N LYS A 74 -5.61 4.69 6.94
CA LYS A 74 -4.72 5.48 6.10
C LYS A 74 -5.15 5.42 4.64
N THR A 75 -4.73 6.39 3.86
CA THR A 75 -4.92 6.37 2.40
C THR A 75 -3.98 5.36 1.76
N GLU A 76 -4.53 4.36 1.08
CA GLU A 76 -3.75 3.35 0.35
C GLU A 76 -3.72 3.63 -1.14
N ARG A 77 -2.53 3.57 -1.74
CA ARG A 77 -2.34 3.67 -3.19
C ARG A 77 -1.91 2.30 -3.71
N LEU A 78 -2.71 1.72 -4.58
CA LEU A 78 -2.43 0.41 -5.16
C LEU A 78 -1.94 0.55 -6.60
N THR A 79 -1.01 -0.30 -6.99
CA THR A 79 -0.62 -0.43 -8.40
C THR A 79 -0.66 -1.90 -8.75
N VAL A 80 -1.40 -2.24 -9.80
CA VAL A 80 -1.47 -3.61 -10.31
C VAL A 80 -0.26 -3.80 -11.21
N ILE A 81 0.69 -4.62 -10.76
CA ILE A 81 1.90 -4.96 -11.53
C ILE A 81 1.57 -6.03 -12.57
N THR A 82 0.79 -7.05 -12.19
CA THR A 82 0.39 -8.17 -13.05
C THR A 82 -0.96 -8.70 -12.61
N GLY A 83 -1.77 -9.14 -13.57
CA GLY A 83 -3.07 -9.77 -13.33
C GLY A 83 -4.25 -8.78 -13.25
N THR A 84 -5.36 -9.28 -12.70
CA THR A 84 -6.62 -8.53 -12.58
C THR A 84 -6.92 -8.18 -11.13
N PHE A 85 -7.30 -6.92 -10.89
CA PHE A 85 -7.76 -6.44 -9.58
C PHE A 85 -9.14 -5.81 -9.64
N ASN A 86 -10.13 -6.44 -9.00
CA ASN A 86 -11.46 -5.84 -8.84
C ASN A 86 -11.61 -5.25 -7.44
N ILE A 87 -12.31 -4.13 -7.36
CA ILE A 87 -12.54 -3.43 -6.10
C ILE A 87 -13.94 -2.85 -6.06
N ALA A 88 -14.65 -3.10 -4.97
CA ALA A 88 -15.89 -2.45 -4.63
C ALA A 88 -15.69 -1.53 -3.42
N MET A 89 -16.44 -0.44 -3.36
CA MET A 89 -16.38 0.54 -2.29
C MET A 89 -17.80 0.80 -1.78
N GLY A 90 -17.94 1.11 -0.49
CA GLY A 90 -19.23 1.38 0.15
C GLY A 90 -19.43 0.62 1.46
N GLU A 91 -20.57 0.84 2.12
CA GLU A 91 -20.92 0.17 3.39
C GLU A 91 -21.37 -1.28 3.19
N THR A 92 -22.09 -1.55 2.10
CA THR A 92 -22.55 -2.88 1.66
C THR A 92 -22.00 -3.19 0.26
N PRO A 93 -20.69 -3.44 0.17
CA PRO A 93 -19.98 -3.63 -1.10
C PRO A 93 -20.47 -4.89 -1.83
N ASP A 94 -20.98 -4.69 -3.04
CA ASP A 94 -21.44 -5.75 -3.94
C ASP A 94 -20.33 -6.13 -4.92
N LYS A 95 -20.07 -7.43 -5.11
CA LYS A 95 -19.13 -7.93 -6.12
C LYS A 95 -19.50 -7.45 -7.52
N LYS A 96 -20.80 -7.32 -7.82
CA LYS A 96 -21.27 -6.91 -9.15
C LYS A 96 -20.98 -5.44 -9.47
N SER A 97 -20.76 -4.59 -8.45
CA SER A 97 -20.37 -3.20 -8.64
C SER A 97 -18.84 -3.01 -8.61
N ALA A 98 -18.07 -4.10 -8.49
CA ALA A 98 -16.63 -4.03 -8.43
C ALA A 98 -16.03 -3.50 -9.73
N ARG A 99 -15.17 -2.49 -9.62
CA ARG A 99 -14.44 -1.94 -10.75
C ARG A 99 -13.21 -2.79 -11.04
N LYS A 100 -13.19 -3.42 -12.22
CA LYS A 100 -12.04 -4.16 -12.74
C LYS A 100 -10.88 -3.22 -13.10
N ARG A 101 -9.66 -3.57 -12.68
CA ARG A 101 -8.42 -2.90 -13.05
C ARG A 101 -7.43 -3.93 -13.57
N HIS A 102 -6.84 -3.60 -14.70
CA HIS A 102 -5.75 -4.34 -15.32
C HIS A 102 -4.52 -3.45 -15.35
N GLU A 103 -3.33 -4.08 -15.32
CA GLU A 103 -1.99 -3.58 -15.68
C GLU A 103 -1.89 -2.10 -16.07
N ARG A 104 -2.23 -1.22 -15.13
CA ARG A 104 -2.15 0.23 -15.20
C ARG A 104 -2.03 0.78 -13.78
N PRO A 105 -1.26 1.87 -13.57
CA PRO A 105 -1.26 2.55 -12.29
C PRO A 105 -2.67 3.02 -11.97
N ALA A 106 -3.20 2.54 -10.85
CA ALA A 106 -4.57 2.76 -10.45
C ALA A 106 -4.54 3.38 -9.06
N ILE A 107 -4.42 4.71 -8.98
CA ILE A 107 -4.52 5.39 -7.69
C ILE A 107 -5.92 5.10 -7.12
N PHE A 108 -5.94 4.54 -5.91
CA PHE A 108 -7.14 4.35 -5.13
C PHE A 108 -7.05 5.25 -3.90
N PHE A 109 -8.22 5.63 -3.42
CA PHE A 109 -8.44 6.31 -2.15
C PHE A 109 -9.64 5.59 -1.53
N HIS A 110 -9.66 5.36 -0.21
CA HIS A 110 -10.83 5.53 0.66
C HIS A 110 -10.68 4.82 2.02
N ARG A 111 -11.51 5.23 3.00
CA ARG A 111 -11.62 4.71 4.37
C ARG A 111 -12.44 3.39 4.49
N ARG A 112 -13.04 2.87 3.41
CA ARG A 112 -13.92 1.67 3.39
C ARG A 112 -13.85 0.92 2.05
N SER A 113 -13.14 -0.20 1.94
CA SER A 113 -12.91 -0.88 0.65
C SER A 113 -12.98 -2.40 0.72
N VAL A 114 -13.34 -3.01 -0.41
CA VAL A 114 -13.35 -4.46 -0.59
C VAL A 114 -12.67 -4.83 -1.88
N PHE A 115 -11.80 -5.82 -1.81
CA PHE A 115 -11.03 -6.27 -2.94
C PHE A 115 -11.47 -7.68 -3.35
N PHE A 116 -11.76 -7.83 -4.64
CA PHE A 116 -12.12 -9.09 -5.26
C PHE A 116 -11.14 -9.33 -6.42
N LEU A 117 -10.38 -10.43 -6.43
CA LEU A 117 -9.56 -10.78 -7.59
C LEU A 117 -10.29 -11.90 -8.33
N ASP A 118 -10.66 -11.65 -9.58
CA ASP A 118 -11.21 -12.66 -10.50
C ASP A 118 -10.37 -12.62 -11.78
N GLY A 119 -9.67 -13.73 -12.08
CA GLY A 119 -9.10 -14.10 -13.39
C GLY A 119 -7.88 -13.32 -13.84
#